data_AF-A0A430FA75-F1
#
_entry.id   AF-A0A430FA75-F1
#
_cell.length_a   1.000
_cell.length_b   1.000
_cell.length_c   1.000
_cell.angle_alpha   90.00
_cell.angle_beta   90.00
_cell.angle_gamma   90.00
#
_symmetry.space_group_name_H-M   'P 1'
#
loop_
_entity.id
_entity.type
_entity.pdbx_description
1 polymer ?
#
loop_
_entity_poly.entity_id
_entity_poly.type
_entity_poly.pdbx_seq_one_letter_code
_entity_poly.pdbx_strand_id
1 'polypeptide(L)'
;MTTTERTSTATRTRAKSGRNTHGGFDEEPATHEQIARLIARYSDPYRTGTPAAKLTALLHDPELCRELVYAYVQEELIWAAKPVGRTGKPRTPQTLSYPLVRHICSHPSIETILQRRAGFPATLMRAGCRYYTLRRRLAAENMLDGLTDADVWNMAADEEVARQLEQMAAGRRGEPRWPPYADGSSANPDCQTPDTRRMLGCGGLDEWNRRLAELEGLGSVRTVPMVGDNMEDEDYCRALSDIGADTGAPSSTETAALGESFTPDAAWLRDHGITADMVERLPQRQRDMLEEAGIDTAALIREAHRADLDRLPEPAPRSRWAADPARLDTMAARLEPVVGRPLARRLALSYTGRSWQPDSILTSAGLPVRLARTLLATGTALEDTDVARWDAACTRLNTLRRPRGWRPGRHGMEDARRILDGFTHRLRVRFLADAGVEEGMDAPAPMVGCGA
;
A
#
# COMPACT_ATOMS: atom_id res chain seq x y z
N MET A 1 -74.09 27.69 37.37
CA MET A 1 -73.35 28.78 36.72
C MET A 1 -71.91 28.32 36.52
N THR A 2 -71.35 28.61 35.35
CA THR A 2 -69.95 28.47 34.87
C THR A 2 -69.36 27.06 34.78
N THR A 3 -69.42 26.39 33.61
CA THR A 3 -68.45 26.35 32.47
C THR A 3 -67.11 25.64 32.74
N THR A 4 -67.00 24.46 32.11
CA THR A 4 -65.89 23.91 31.30
C THR A 4 -64.48 24.47 31.52
N GLU A 5 -63.51 23.58 31.79
CA GLU A 5 -62.36 23.42 30.89
C GLU A 5 -61.60 22.10 31.14
N ARG A 6 -61.51 21.31 30.06
CA ARG A 6 -60.60 20.18 29.90
C ARG A 6 -59.20 20.75 29.68
N THR A 7 -58.28 20.55 30.60
CA THR A 7 -56.86 20.84 30.32
C THR A 7 -56.26 19.68 29.55
N SER A 8 -56.12 19.93 28.25
CA SER A 8 -55.41 19.16 27.25
C SER A 8 -54.00 18.75 27.73
N THR A 9 -53.74 17.45 27.67
CA THR A 9 -52.41 16.84 27.63
C THR A 9 -51.68 17.38 26.41
N ALA A 10 -50.77 18.34 26.64
CA ALA A 10 -49.86 18.80 25.61
C ALA A 10 -48.81 17.70 25.36
N THR A 11 -49.06 16.90 24.33
CA THR A 11 -48.08 16.04 23.67
C THR A 11 -46.93 16.92 23.20
N ARG A 12 -45.86 17.02 23.99
CA ARG A 12 -44.64 17.70 23.62
C ARG A 12 -43.86 16.76 22.70
N THR A 13 -44.26 16.75 21.44
CA THR A 13 -43.50 16.15 20.33
C THR A 13 -42.16 16.87 20.28
N ARG A 14 -41.16 16.29 20.96
CA ARG A 14 -39.77 16.73 20.83
C ARG A 14 -39.36 16.36 19.40
N ALA A 15 -39.47 17.34 18.51
CA ALA A 15 -38.92 17.27 17.17
C ALA A 15 -37.50 16.75 17.29
N LYS A 16 -37.27 15.52 16.83
CA LYS A 16 -35.92 15.03 16.53
C LYS A 16 -35.41 15.96 15.45
N SER A 17 -34.68 16.98 15.89
CA SER A 17 -33.80 17.81 15.08
C SER A 17 -32.96 16.87 14.22
N GLY A 18 -33.40 16.67 12.98
CA GLY A 18 -32.60 16.05 11.95
C GLY A 18 -31.39 16.94 11.73
N ARG A 19 -30.27 16.58 12.36
CA ARG A 19 -28.95 17.07 11.94
C ARG A 19 -28.54 16.30 10.69
N ASN A 20 -29.17 16.64 9.57
CA ASN A 20 -28.51 16.61 8.28
C ASN A 20 -27.72 17.91 8.19
N THR A 21 -26.49 17.91 8.73
CA THR A 21 -25.53 18.99 8.52
C THR A 21 -24.50 18.56 7.50
N HIS A 22 -24.96 18.22 6.29
CA HIS A 22 -24.21 18.45 5.07
C HIS A 22 -25.09 19.37 4.23
N GLY A 23 -24.90 20.67 4.43
CA GLY A 23 -25.56 21.70 3.68
C GLY A 23 -25.31 21.50 2.19
N GLY A 24 -26.33 21.80 1.39
CA GLY A 24 -26.26 21.76 -0.07
C GLY A 24 -25.14 22.65 -0.57
N PHE A 25 -24.04 22.01 -0.91
CA PHE A 25 -23.17 22.43 -1.99
C PHE A 25 -23.46 21.46 -3.12
N ASP A 26 -23.64 21.97 -4.33
CA ASP A 26 -23.51 21.16 -5.55
C ASP A 26 -22.04 20.70 -5.63
N GLU A 27 -21.66 19.75 -4.77
CA GLU A 27 -20.32 19.19 -4.75
C GLU A 27 -20.24 18.20 -5.89
N GLU A 28 -19.37 18.49 -6.85
CA GLU A 28 -19.08 17.58 -7.93
C GLU A 28 -18.73 16.18 -7.36
N PRO A 29 -19.25 15.11 -7.99
CA PRO A 29 -18.93 13.76 -7.57
C PRO A 29 -17.41 13.55 -7.66
N ALA A 30 -16.83 12.94 -6.63
CA ALA A 30 -15.42 12.56 -6.66
C ALA A 30 -15.16 11.64 -7.85
N THR A 31 -14.04 11.87 -8.54
CA THR A 31 -13.63 10.99 -9.62
C THR A 31 -13.26 9.61 -9.06
N HIS A 32 -13.35 8.58 -9.89
CA HIS A 32 -12.94 7.23 -9.50
C HIS A 32 -11.50 7.20 -8.97
N GLU A 33 -10.61 7.96 -9.62
CA GLU A 33 -9.21 8.09 -9.23
C GLU A 33 -9.04 8.77 -7.86
N GLN A 34 -9.85 9.80 -7.55
CA GLN A 34 -9.85 10.45 -6.24
C GLN A 34 -10.33 9.49 -5.13
N ILE A 35 -11.35 8.69 -5.42
CA ILE A 35 -11.88 7.69 -4.50
C ILE A 35 -10.82 6.60 -4.26
N ALA A 36 -10.21 6.06 -5.31
CA ALA A 36 -9.16 5.05 -5.22
C ALA A 36 -7.97 5.55 -4.39
N ARG A 37 -7.50 6.78 -4.63
CA ARG A 37 -6.42 7.41 -3.87
C ARG A 37 -6.73 7.56 -2.38
N LEU A 38 -7.96 7.96 -2.04
CA LEU A 38 -8.38 8.08 -0.64
C LEU A 38 -8.46 6.72 0.04
N ILE A 39 -9.03 5.71 -0.62
CA ILE A 39 -9.11 4.35 -0.09
C ILE A 39 -7.69 3.83 0.15
N ALA A 40 -6.83 3.84 -0.87
CA ALA A 40 -5.46 3.34 -0.77
C ALA A 40 -4.68 4.03 0.36
N ARG A 41 -4.80 5.35 0.49
CA ARG A 41 -4.14 6.12 1.55
C ARG A 41 -4.57 5.70 2.95
N TYR A 42 -5.87 5.49 3.18
CA TYR A 42 -6.38 5.21 4.54
C TYR A 42 -6.45 3.71 4.87
N SER A 43 -6.38 2.84 3.87
CA SER A 43 -6.17 1.40 4.04
C SER A 43 -4.69 1.01 4.15
N ASP A 44 -3.75 1.96 4.05
CA ASP A 44 -2.31 1.68 4.15
C ASP A 44 -1.90 1.41 5.61
N PRO A 45 -1.46 0.18 5.95
CA PRO A 45 -1.06 -0.19 7.30
C PRO A 45 0.29 0.39 7.72
N TYR A 46 1.12 0.83 6.79
CA TYR A 46 2.45 1.37 7.07
C TYR A 46 2.45 2.89 7.30
N ARG A 47 1.31 3.54 7.03
CA ARG A 47 1.18 4.99 7.16
C ARG A 47 0.62 5.35 8.54
N THR A 48 1.45 5.97 9.37
CA THR A 48 1.05 6.40 10.72
C THR A 48 -0.23 7.26 10.70
N GLY A 49 -1.11 7.02 11.67
CA GLY A 49 -2.37 7.76 11.83
C GLY A 49 -3.52 7.27 10.96
N THR A 50 -3.30 6.34 10.02
CA THR A 50 -4.41 5.73 9.26
C THR A 50 -5.18 4.70 10.11
N PRO A 51 -6.45 4.44 9.77
CA PRO A 51 -7.22 3.36 10.39
C PRO A 51 -6.53 1.99 10.27
N ALA A 52 -5.92 1.71 9.11
CA ALA A 52 -5.17 0.48 8.90
C ALA A 52 -3.93 0.39 9.79
N ALA A 53 -3.12 1.46 9.91
CA ALA A 53 -1.96 1.45 10.79
C ALA A 53 -2.34 1.29 12.27
N LYS A 54 -3.45 1.89 12.69
CA LYS A 54 -3.99 1.70 14.04
C LYS A 54 -4.45 0.25 14.29
N LEU A 55 -5.04 -0.39 13.28
CA LEU A 55 -5.40 -1.81 13.32
C LEU A 55 -4.16 -2.71 13.31
N THR A 56 -3.16 -2.40 12.50
CA THR A 56 -1.88 -3.12 12.43
C THR A 56 -1.12 -3.04 13.73
N ALA A 57 -1.20 -1.91 14.43
CA ALA A 57 -0.66 -1.81 15.77
C ALA A 57 -1.31 -2.86 16.70
N LEU A 58 -2.61 -3.13 16.56
CA LEU A 58 -3.35 -4.08 17.40
C LEU A 58 -3.18 -5.55 16.98
N LEU A 59 -3.27 -5.83 15.67
CA LEU A 59 -3.33 -7.20 15.13
C LEU A 59 -1.98 -7.69 14.59
N HIS A 60 -1.02 -6.79 14.40
CA HIS A 60 0.33 -7.09 13.90
C HIS A 60 0.40 -7.79 12.53
N ASP A 61 -0.70 -7.78 11.77
CA ASP A 61 -0.78 -8.24 10.39
C ASP A 61 -1.17 -7.07 9.47
N PRO A 62 -0.18 -6.44 8.80
CA PRO A 62 -0.43 -5.32 7.89
C PRO A 62 -1.39 -5.65 6.75
N GLU A 63 -1.31 -6.86 6.19
CA GLU A 63 -2.09 -7.25 5.02
C GLU A 63 -3.54 -7.51 5.41
N LEU A 64 -3.78 -8.27 6.49
CA LEU A 64 -5.12 -8.45 7.04
C LEU A 64 -5.75 -7.10 7.43
N CYS A 65 -4.99 -6.20 8.05
CA CYS A 65 -5.50 -4.88 8.45
C CYS A 65 -5.88 -4.03 7.24
N ARG A 66 -5.07 -4.04 6.18
CA ARG A 66 -5.38 -3.40 4.90
C ARG A 66 -6.69 -3.92 4.34
N GLU A 67 -6.86 -5.24 4.26
CA GLU A 67 -8.07 -5.88 3.74
C GLU A 67 -9.32 -5.52 4.55
N LEU A 68 -9.22 -5.57 5.89
CA LEU A 68 -10.31 -5.25 6.80
C LEU A 68 -10.79 -3.79 6.65
N VAL A 69 -9.86 -2.84 6.56
CA VAL A 69 -10.19 -1.41 6.36
C VAL A 69 -10.73 -1.17 4.97
N TYR A 70 -10.09 -1.72 3.94
CA TYR A 70 -10.54 -1.60 2.56
C TYR A 70 -11.98 -2.09 2.39
N ALA A 71 -12.27 -3.30 2.88
CA ALA A 71 -13.59 -3.91 2.77
C ALA A 71 -14.66 -3.13 3.54
N TYR A 72 -14.31 -2.57 4.70
CA TYR A 72 -15.21 -1.70 5.46
C TYR A 72 -15.52 -0.40 4.71
N VAL A 73 -14.50 0.30 4.22
CA VAL A 73 -14.65 1.57 3.50
C VAL A 73 -15.49 1.38 2.23
N GLN A 74 -15.23 0.32 1.45
CA GLN A 74 -16.06 0.00 0.28
C GLN A 74 -17.52 -0.21 0.64
N GLU A 75 -17.79 -0.90 1.76
CA GLU A 75 -19.16 -1.13 2.22
C GLU A 75 -19.85 0.18 2.61
N GLU A 76 -19.17 1.05 3.37
CA GLU A 76 -19.73 2.35 3.76
C GLU A 76 -20.00 3.25 2.54
N LEU A 77 -19.12 3.24 1.53
CA LEU A 77 -19.34 3.97 0.28
C LEU A 77 -20.57 3.46 -0.48
N ILE A 78 -20.73 2.14 -0.57
CA ILE A 78 -21.92 1.51 -1.18
C ILE A 78 -23.18 1.89 -0.41
N TRP A 79 -23.15 1.86 0.92
CA TRP A 79 -24.29 2.23 1.75
C TRP A 79 -24.62 3.73 1.65
N ALA A 80 -23.62 4.59 1.47
CA ALA A 80 -23.83 6.02 1.28
C ALA A 80 -24.61 6.32 -0.01
N ALA A 81 -24.31 5.59 -1.08
CA ALA A 81 -24.93 5.73 -2.40
C ALA A 81 -26.27 4.98 -2.57
N LYS A 82 -26.66 4.11 -1.63
CA LYS A 82 -27.91 3.34 -1.72
C LYS A 82 -29.14 4.15 -1.29
N PRO A 83 -30.30 3.94 -1.94
CA PRO A 83 -31.58 4.55 -1.54
C PRO A 83 -32.22 3.89 -0.30
N VAL A 84 -31.59 2.86 0.25
CA VAL A 84 -32.06 2.11 1.41
C VAL A 84 -30.92 2.02 2.42
N GLY A 85 -31.18 2.47 3.65
CA GLY A 85 -30.22 2.37 4.74
C GLY A 85 -30.11 0.94 5.29
N ARG A 86 -29.12 0.71 6.17
CA ARG A 86 -28.85 -0.61 6.76
C ARG A 86 -30.02 -1.25 7.51
N THR A 87 -30.97 -0.45 8.00
CA THR A 87 -32.16 -0.94 8.70
C THR A 87 -33.34 -1.21 7.77
N GLY A 88 -33.12 -1.25 6.44
CA GLY A 88 -34.18 -1.40 5.44
C GLY A 88 -35.07 -0.17 5.25
N LYS A 89 -34.74 0.95 5.92
CA LYS A 89 -35.52 2.19 5.83
C LYS A 89 -35.09 3.00 4.60
N PRO A 90 -36.03 3.60 3.85
CA PRO A 90 -35.69 4.50 2.75
C PRO A 90 -34.81 5.65 3.23
N ARG A 91 -33.80 6.00 2.43
CA ARG A 91 -32.89 7.14 2.68
C ARG A 91 -32.58 7.80 1.34
N THR A 92 -32.37 9.11 1.34
CA THR A 92 -31.82 9.81 0.16
C THR A 92 -30.39 9.33 -0.10
N PRO A 93 -30.08 8.82 -1.32
CA PRO A 93 -28.72 8.56 -1.75
C PRO A 93 -27.87 9.83 -1.61
N GLN A 94 -26.64 9.68 -1.12
CA GLN A 94 -25.70 10.79 -1.06
C GLN A 94 -24.79 10.75 -2.29
N THR A 95 -24.50 11.91 -2.87
CA THR A 95 -23.44 12.07 -3.86
C THR A 95 -22.10 11.79 -3.18
N LEU A 96 -21.29 10.91 -3.77
CA LEU A 96 -19.95 10.60 -3.29
C LEU A 96 -18.99 11.74 -3.64
N SER A 97 -19.14 12.90 -2.99
CA SER A 97 -18.23 14.03 -3.14
C SER A 97 -16.88 13.73 -2.47
N TYR A 98 -15.84 14.46 -2.89
CA TYR A 98 -14.49 14.28 -2.33
C TYR A 98 -14.47 14.42 -0.79
N PRO A 99 -15.12 15.44 -0.18
CA PRO A 99 -15.18 15.56 1.28
C PRO A 99 -15.85 14.37 1.96
N LEU A 100 -16.97 13.87 1.40
CA LEU A 100 -17.68 12.72 1.97
C LEU A 100 -16.83 11.45 1.90
N VAL A 101 -16.21 11.19 0.76
CA VAL A 101 -15.33 10.03 0.57
C VAL A 101 -14.14 10.11 1.52
N ARG A 102 -13.51 11.28 1.65
CA ARG A 102 -12.42 11.49 2.61
C ARG A 102 -12.88 11.23 4.04
N HIS A 103 -14.05 11.73 4.43
CA HIS A 103 -14.60 11.51 5.76
C HIS A 103 -14.79 10.01 6.05
N ILE A 104 -15.42 9.28 5.13
CA ILE A 104 -15.64 7.83 5.26
C ILE A 104 -14.31 7.07 5.35
N CYS A 105 -13.31 7.45 4.55
CA CYS A 105 -12.01 6.77 4.53
C CYS A 105 -11.16 7.07 5.77
N SER A 106 -11.25 8.29 6.33
CA SER A 106 -10.42 8.72 7.46
C SER A 106 -10.97 8.36 8.84
N HIS A 107 -12.28 8.12 8.96
CA HIS A 107 -12.96 7.81 10.22
C HIS A 107 -13.59 6.40 10.32
N PRO A 108 -13.05 5.33 9.72
CA PRO A 108 -13.43 3.97 10.08
C PRO A 108 -13.26 3.71 11.57
N SER A 109 -14.34 3.28 12.21
CA SER A 109 -14.29 2.81 13.58
C SER A 109 -13.61 1.45 13.62
N ILE A 110 -12.42 1.39 14.22
CA ILE A 110 -11.67 0.16 14.49
C ILE A 110 -12.58 -0.85 15.21
N GLU A 111 -13.36 -0.35 16.17
CA GLU A 111 -14.34 -1.17 16.89
C GLU A 111 -15.37 -1.80 15.95
N THR A 112 -15.92 -1.01 15.03
CA THR A 112 -16.89 -1.52 14.07
C THR A 112 -16.27 -2.51 13.09
N ILE A 113 -15.02 -2.29 12.67
CA ILE A 113 -14.28 -3.18 11.78
C ILE A 113 -14.10 -4.54 12.46
N LEU A 114 -13.52 -4.58 13.66
CA LEU A 114 -13.27 -5.82 14.40
C LEU A 114 -14.58 -6.52 14.77
N GLN A 115 -15.62 -5.77 15.13
CA GLN A 115 -16.92 -6.38 15.44
C GLN A 115 -17.57 -7.03 14.22
N ARG A 116 -17.61 -6.33 13.08
CA ARG A 116 -18.35 -6.81 11.90
C ARG A 116 -17.58 -7.82 11.08
N ARG A 117 -16.25 -7.74 11.09
CA ARG A 117 -15.40 -8.55 10.22
C ARG A 117 -14.65 -9.65 10.96
N ALA A 118 -14.28 -9.40 12.22
CA ALA A 118 -13.60 -10.38 13.07
C ALA A 118 -14.49 -10.97 14.18
N GLY A 119 -15.75 -10.51 14.30
CA GLY A 119 -16.71 -11.05 15.27
C GLY A 119 -16.40 -10.69 16.73
N PHE A 120 -15.52 -9.72 17.00
CA PHE A 120 -15.18 -9.30 18.35
C PHE A 120 -16.37 -8.59 19.02
N PRO A 121 -16.84 -9.05 20.19
CA PRO A 121 -17.79 -8.29 20.97
C PRO A 121 -17.20 -6.92 21.35
N ALA A 122 -17.95 -5.85 21.11
CA ALA A 122 -17.58 -4.48 21.47
C ALA A 122 -17.08 -4.34 22.93
N THR A 123 -17.75 -5.01 23.86
CA THR A 123 -17.39 -5.00 25.28
C THR A 123 -16.02 -5.63 25.54
N LEU A 124 -15.72 -6.75 24.86
CA LEU A 124 -14.46 -7.47 25.01
C LEU A 124 -13.28 -6.65 24.46
N MET A 125 -13.49 -6.00 23.32
CA MET A 125 -12.46 -5.17 22.71
C MET A 125 -12.11 -3.95 23.54
N ARG A 126 -13.12 -3.25 24.08
CA ARG A 126 -12.86 -2.12 24.98
C ARG A 126 -12.10 -2.55 26.23
N ALA A 127 -12.36 -3.75 26.74
CA ALA A 127 -11.59 -4.33 27.84
C ALA A 127 -10.15 -4.63 27.42
N GLY A 128 -9.93 -5.23 26.24
CA GLY A 128 -8.60 -5.48 25.67
C GLY A 128 -7.78 -4.20 25.51
N CYS A 129 -8.35 -3.13 24.95
CA CYS A 129 -7.66 -1.86 24.80
C CYS A 129 -7.19 -1.28 26.16
N ARG A 130 -8.03 -1.37 27.19
CA ARG A 130 -7.70 -0.91 28.55
C ARG A 130 -6.59 -1.73 29.18
N TYR A 131 -6.68 -3.04 29.02
CA TYR A 131 -5.65 -3.98 29.46
C TYR A 131 -4.27 -3.62 28.87
N TYR A 132 -4.16 -3.42 27.56
CA TYR A 132 -2.88 -3.04 26.94
C TYR A 132 -2.38 -1.65 27.36
N THR A 133 -3.30 -0.70 27.55
CA THR A 133 -2.96 0.64 28.05
C THR A 133 -2.37 0.56 29.45
N LEU A 134 -3.04 -0.16 30.36
CA LEU A 134 -2.55 -0.37 31.71
C LEU A 134 -1.22 -1.13 31.72
N ARG A 135 -1.11 -2.21 30.93
CA ARG A 135 0.12 -3.00 30.81
C ARG A 135 1.31 -2.15 30.38
N ARG A 136 1.13 -1.22 29.43
CA ARG A 136 2.18 -0.27 29.01
C ARG A 136 2.56 0.70 30.13
N ARG A 137 1.58 1.28 30.81
CA ARG A 137 1.81 2.18 31.95
C ARG A 137 2.62 1.48 33.05
N LEU A 138 2.19 0.28 33.45
CA LEU A 138 2.89 -0.55 34.44
C LEU A 138 4.29 -0.97 33.97
N ALA A 139 4.48 -1.25 32.67
CA ALA A 139 5.79 -1.56 32.11
C ALA A 139 6.76 -0.37 32.21
N ALA A 140 6.30 0.83 31.85
CA ALA A 140 7.09 2.06 31.93
C ALA A 140 7.47 2.39 33.38
N GLU A 141 6.60 2.05 34.33
CA GLU A 141 6.79 2.26 35.77
C GLU A 141 7.56 1.10 36.46
N ASN A 142 7.99 0.07 35.71
CA ASN A 142 8.62 -1.16 36.23
C ASN A 142 7.77 -1.88 37.31
N MET A 143 6.44 -1.83 37.20
CA MET A 143 5.49 -2.43 38.14
C MET A 143 4.81 -3.70 37.60
N LEU A 144 5.34 -4.29 36.53
CA LEU A 144 4.83 -5.57 36.01
C LEU A 144 5.31 -6.79 36.80
N ASP A 145 6.39 -6.65 37.58
CA ASP A 145 6.99 -7.76 38.31
C ASP A 145 5.99 -8.35 39.33
N GLY A 146 5.69 -9.64 39.17
CA GLY A 146 4.78 -10.38 40.04
C GLY A 146 3.29 -10.31 39.64
N LEU A 147 2.93 -9.59 38.58
CA LEU A 147 1.56 -9.54 38.06
C LEU A 147 1.37 -10.50 36.89
N THR A 148 0.28 -11.25 36.88
CA THR A 148 -0.15 -12.04 35.72
C THR A 148 -0.97 -11.20 34.75
N ASP A 149 -1.10 -11.65 33.50
CA ASP A 149 -1.98 -10.99 32.51
C ASP A 149 -3.44 -10.90 33.01
N ALA A 150 -3.90 -11.88 33.80
CA ALA A 150 -5.22 -11.85 34.41
C ALA A 150 -5.34 -10.77 35.50
N ASP A 151 -4.29 -10.55 36.29
CA ASP A 151 -4.24 -9.49 37.31
C ASP A 151 -4.30 -8.11 36.63
N VAL A 152 -3.46 -7.90 35.61
CA VAL A 152 -3.45 -6.63 34.85
C VAL A 152 -4.79 -6.39 34.16
N TRP A 153 -5.43 -7.43 33.62
CA TRP A 153 -6.77 -7.31 33.03
C TRP A 153 -7.82 -6.90 34.06
N ASN A 154 -7.83 -7.54 35.23
CA ASN A 154 -8.78 -7.24 36.31
C ASN A 154 -8.55 -5.82 36.86
N MET A 155 -7.30 -5.41 37.05
CA MET A 155 -6.95 -4.05 37.45
C MET A 155 -7.45 -3.02 36.44
N ALA A 156 -7.33 -3.28 35.14
CA ALA A 156 -7.84 -2.39 34.09
C ALA A 156 -9.37 -2.30 34.10
N ALA A 157 -10.06 -3.39 34.44
CA ALA A 157 -11.51 -3.41 34.62
C ALA A 157 -11.93 -2.57 35.84
N ASP A 158 -11.21 -2.70 36.96
CA ASP A 158 -11.48 -1.96 38.20
C ASP A 158 -11.22 -0.45 38.03
N GLU A 159 -10.13 -0.06 37.38
CA GLU A 159 -9.85 1.35 37.04
C GLU A 159 -10.97 1.97 36.20
N GLU A 160 -11.52 1.20 35.25
CA GLU A 160 -12.63 1.68 34.43
C GLU A 160 -13.94 1.79 35.20
N VAL A 161 -14.21 0.85 36.11
CA VAL A 161 -15.36 0.93 37.00
C VAL A 161 -15.28 2.18 37.85
N ALA A 162 -14.14 2.41 38.50
CA ALA A 162 -13.90 3.60 39.32
C ALA A 162 -14.10 4.89 38.51
N ARG A 163 -13.48 4.99 37.32
CA ARG A 163 -13.62 6.13 36.43
C ARG A 163 -15.07 6.38 36.00
N GLN A 164 -15.83 5.32 35.68
CA GLN A 164 -17.24 5.46 35.28
C GLN A 164 -18.13 5.91 36.45
N LEU A 165 -17.92 5.37 37.64
CA LEU A 165 -18.64 5.77 38.84
C LEU A 165 -18.36 7.24 39.19
N GLU A 166 -17.11 7.68 39.07
CA GLU A 166 -16.74 9.10 39.23
C GLU A 166 -17.44 9.99 38.18
N GLN A 167 -17.47 9.57 36.92
CA GLN A 167 -18.18 10.31 35.86
C GLN A 167 -19.69 10.37 36.07
N MET A 168 -20.29 9.32 36.65
CA MET A 168 -21.70 9.31 37.02
C MET A 168 -21.96 10.24 38.20
N ALA A 169 -21.13 10.21 39.23
CA ALA A 169 -21.22 11.13 40.37
C ALA A 169 -21.08 12.60 39.92
N ALA A 170 -20.24 12.86 38.92
CA ALA A 170 -20.08 14.18 38.30
C ALA A 170 -21.18 14.55 37.28
N GLY A 171 -22.18 13.69 37.05
CA GLY A 171 -23.28 13.94 36.10
C GLY A 171 -22.86 13.96 34.61
N ARG A 172 -21.65 13.50 34.30
CA ARG A 172 -21.10 13.47 32.92
C ARG A 172 -21.49 12.21 32.15
N ARG A 173 -22.09 11.21 32.83
CA ARG A 173 -22.52 9.94 32.25
C ARG A 173 -23.87 9.50 32.82
N GLY A 174 -24.74 8.98 31.95
CA GLY A 174 -26.07 8.49 32.34
C GLY A 174 -26.09 7.06 32.87
N GLU A 175 -25.35 6.13 32.25
CA GLU A 175 -25.35 4.70 32.62
C GLU A 175 -23.94 4.10 32.62
N PRO A 176 -23.60 3.22 33.59
CA PRO A 176 -22.34 2.51 33.61
C PRO A 176 -22.34 1.34 32.62
N ARG A 177 -21.18 1.06 32.04
CA ARG A 177 -20.94 -0.09 31.19
C ARG A 177 -19.91 -0.98 31.88
N TRP A 178 -20.33 -2.15 32.32
CA TRP A 178 -19.48 -3.02 33.11
C TRP A 178 -18.53 -3.84 32.21
N PRO A 179 -17.20 -3.68 32.31
CA PRO A 179 -16.26 -4.54 31.59
C PRO A 179 -16.28 -5.98 32.15
N PRO A 180 -15.85 -6.99 31.37
CA PRO A 180 -15.56 -8.32 31.87
C PRO A 180 -14.26 -8.36 32.68
N TYR A 181 -14.26 -9.08 33.79
CA TYR A 181 -13.04 -9.61 34.41
C TYR A 181 -12.41 -10.69 33.54
N ALA A 182 -11.18 -11.09 33.88
CA ALA A 182 -10.38 -12.07 33.14
C ALA A 182 -11.11 -13.40 32.97
N ASP A 183 -11.88 -13.81 33.98
CA ASP A 183 -12.71 -15.02 33.97
C ASP A 183 -14.05 -14.88 33.21
N GLY A 184 -14.33 -13.71 32.63
CA GLY A 184 -15.55 -13.40 31.90
C GLY A 184 -16.75 -13.02 32.75
N SER A 185 -16.59 -12.90 34.08
CA SER A 185 -17.62 -12.33 34.95
C SER A 185 -17.71 -10.80 34.79
N SER A 186 -18.87 -10.23 35.12
CA SER A 186 -19.08 -8.79 35.03
C SER A 186 -18.41 -8.05 36.19
N ALA A 187 -17.73 -6.93 35.89
CA ALA A 187 -17.22 -6.02 36.92
C ALA A 187 -18.32 -5.18 37.61
N ASN A 188 -19.61 -5.46 37.36
CA ASN A 188 -20.70 -4.83 38.08
C ASN A 188 -20.61 -5.16 39.58
N PRO A 189 -20.48 -4.19 40.50
CA PRO A 189 -20.41 -4.43 41.94
C PRO A 189 -21.58 -5.27 42.48
N ASP A 190 -22.77 -5.13 41.90
CA ASP A 190 -23.98 -5.86 42.29
C ASP A 190 -23.96 -7.35 41.88
N CYS A 191 -22.94 -7.78 41.14
CA CYS A 191 -22.82 -9.13 40.59
C CYS A 191 -21.47 -9.78 40.94
N GLN A 192 -20.84 -9.41 42.05
CA GLN A 192 -19.51 -9.92 42.44
C GLN A 192 -19.53 -11.03 43.49
N THR A 193 -20.68 -11.33 44.12
CA THR A 193 -20.77 -12.45 45.07
C THR A 193 -20.96 -13.77 44.32
N PRO A 194 -20.55 -14.93 44.89
CA PRO A 194 -20.76 -16.23 44.24
C PRO A 194 -22.21 -16.47 43.80
N ASP A 195 -23.17 -16.01 44.59
CA ASP A 195 -24.60 -16.20 44.34
C ASP A 195 -25.19 -15.21 43.32
N THR A 196 -24.50 -14.10 43.03
CA THR A 196 -24.95 -13.03 42.10
C THR A 196 -24.04 -12.90 40.87
N ARG A 197 -23.03 -13.78 40.78
CA ARG A 197 -22.00 -13.72 39.74
C ARG A 197 -22.61 -13.85 38.36
N ARG A 198 -22.54 -12.77 37.58
CA ARG A 198 -23.06 -12.72 36.21
C ARG A 198 -21.93 -12.90 35.22
N MET A 199 -22.01 -13.97 34.43
CA MET A 199 -21.13 -14.18 33.28
C MET A 199 -21.57 -13.32 32.10
N LEU A 200 -20.63 -12.65 31.44
CA LEU A 200 -20.89 -11.89 30.23
C LEU A 200 -20.73 -12.82 29.02
N GLY A 201 -21.69 -12.75 28.08
CA GLY A 201 -21.64 -13.54 26.84
C GLY A 201 -20.48 -13.19 25.91
N CYS A 202 -19.73 -12.12 26.21
CA CYS A 202 -18.53 -11.74 25.49
C CYS A 202 -17.24 -12.42 26.02
N GLY A 203 -17.31 -13.21 27.10
CA GLY A 203 -16.13 -13.81 27.73
C GLY A 203 -15.21 -12.80 28.42
N GLY A 204 -14.00 -13.25 28.76
CA GLY A 204 -12.94 -12.49 29.42
C GLY A 204 -11.60 -12.62 28.69
N LEU A 205 -10.48 -12.67 29.44
CA LEU A 205 -9.13 -12.70 28.87
C LEU A 205 -8.89 -13.92 27.98
N ASP A 206 -9.40 -15.10 28.36
CA ASP A 206 -9.27 -16.31 27.53
C ASP A 206 -9.97 -16.17 26.18
N GLU A 207 -11.17 -15.57 26.18
CA GLU A 207 -11.91 -15.30 24.94
C GLU A 207 -11.18 -14.27 24.09
N TRP A 208 -10.60 -13.23 24.71
CA TRP A 208 -9.77 -12.25 24.00
C TRP A 208 -8.57 -12.92 23.31
N ASN A 209 -7.80 -13.72 24.06
CA ASN A 209 -6.63 -14.42 23.52
C ASN A 209 -7.01 -15.43 22.44
N ARG A 210 -8.11 -16.16 22.62
CA ARG A 210 -8.64 -17.08 21.61
C ARG A 210 -8.98 -16.35 20.31
N ARG A 211 -9.63 -15.20 20.39
CA ARG A 211 -10.00 -14.40 19.22
C ARG A 211 -8.80 -13.77 18.53
N LEU A 212 -7.79 -13.35 19.28
CA LEU A 212 -6.51 -12.94 18.69
C LEU A 212 -5.82 -14.11 17.98
N ALA A 213 -5.76 -15.29 18.61
CA ALA A 213 -5.18 -16.48 17.98
C ALA A 213 -5.95 -16.95 16.73
N GLU A 214 -7.28 -16.81 16.70
CA GLU A 214 -8.10 -17.07 15.51
C GLU A 214 -7.76 -16.11 14.35
N LEU A 215 -7.39 -14.87 14.66
CA LEU A 215 -6.92 -13.92 13.66
C LEU A 215 -5.48 -14.21 13.20
N GLU A 216 -4.58 -14.55 14.12
CA GLU A 216 -3.19 -14.93 13.82
C GLU A 216 -3.10 -16.25 13.01
N GLY A 217 -4.05 -17.17 13.23
CA GLY A 217 -4.15 -18.44 12.50
C GLY A 217 -4.52 -18.30 11.01
N LEU A 218 -4.85 -17.10 10.54
CA LEU A 218 -5.13 -16.79 9.13
C LEU A 218 -3.87 -16.34 8.34
N GLY A 219 -2.72 -16.12 8.99
CA GLY A 219 -1.49 -15.70 8.33
C GLY A 219 -0.33 -15.40 9.30
N SER A 220 0.58 -16.36 9.43
CA SER A 220 1.91 -16.35 10.09
C SER A 220 2.51 -15.00 10.58
N VAL A 221 2.71 -14.82 11.90
CA VAL A 221 4.01 -14.64 12.63
C VAL A 221 3.76 -14.14 14.07
N ARG A 222 4.62 -14.61 15.00
CA ARG A 222 4.76 -14.27 16.43
C ARG A 222 4.43 -12.82 16.83
N THR A 223 3.69 -12.70 17.93
CA THR A 223 3.58 -11.51 18.77
C THR A 223 4.94 -11.06 19.32
N VAL A 224 5.36 -9.83 18.99
CA VAL A 224 6.51 -9.11 19.56
C VAL A 224 6.08 -7.65 19.81
N PRO A 225 6.51 -6.98 20.91
CA PRO A 225 5.83 -5.82 21.47
C PRO A 225 5.82 -4.56 20.60
N MET A 226 4.76 -3.76 20.76
CA MET A 226 4.58 -2.43 20.17
C MET A 226 5.79 -1.51 20.38
N VAL A 227 6.49 -1.16 19.30
CA VAL A 227 7.45 -0.05 19.24
C VAL A 227 6.83 1.08 18.43
N GLY A 228 6.72 2.26 19.03
CA GLY A 228 6.24 3.48 18.38
C GLY A 228 6.00 4.61 19.39
N ASP A 229 7.07 5.32 19.74
CA ASP A 229 7.17 6.34 20.79
C ASP A 229 6.30 7.62 20.66
N ASN A 230 5.39 7.73 19.68
CA ASN A 230 4.78 9.03 19.34
C ASN A 230 3.25 9.02 19.24
N MET A 231 2.55 8.33 20.13
CA MET A 231 1.10 8.44 20.23
C MET A 231 0.72 8.71 21.68
N GLU A 232 0.47 9.99 22.00
CA GLU A 232 0.08 10.44 23.33
C GLU A 232 -1.18 9.68 23.79
N ASP A 233 -1.12 9.10 24.99
CA ASP A 233 -2.06 8.12 25.54
C ASP A 233 -3.53 8.59 25.60
N GLU A 234 -3.78 9.90 25.57
CA GLU A 234 -5.13 10.45 25.59
C GLU A 234 -5.82 10.36 24.22
N ASP A 235 -5.11 10.54 23.11
CA ASP A 235 -5.70 10.54 21.76
C ASP A 235 -6.05 9.12 21.26
N TYR A 236 -5.36 8.09 21.75
CA TYR A 236 -5.65 6.69 21.42
C TYR A 236 -6.99 6.22 22.02
N CYS A 237 -7.26 6.58 23.28
CA CYS A 237 -8.54 6.27 23.94
C CYS A 237 -9.68 7.16 23.43
N ARG A 238 -9.40 8.43 23.07
CA ARG A 238 -10.37 9.36 22.48
C ARG A 238 -10.77 8.94 21.07
N ALA A 239 -9.82 8.47 20.24
CA ALA A 239 -10.08 7.92 18.91
C ALA A 239 -10.89 6.60 18.94
N LEU A 240 -10.85 5.86 20.05
CA LEU A 240 -11.67 4.66 20.26
C LEU A 240 -13.00 4.93 20.98
N SER A 241 -13.15 6.08 21.67
CA SER A 241 -14.29 6.34 22.56
C SER A 241 -15.22 7.50 22.14
N ASP A 242 -14.80 8.44 21.30
CA ASP A 242 -15.62 9.62 21.01
C ASP A 242 -16.39 9.55 19.68
N ILE A 243 -17.63 9.08 19.80
CA ILE A 243 -18.76 9.70 19.10
C ILE A 243 -19.14 10.93 19.95
N GLY A 244 -18.57 12.09 19.61
CA GLY A 244 -19.09 13.39 20.02
C GLY A 244 -18.08 14.35 20.64
N ALA A 245 -17.96 15.52 20.02
CA ALA A 245 -17.24 16.74 20.43
C ALA A 245 -15.72 16.74 20.15
N ASP A 246 -15.31 17.27 19.00
CA ASP A 246 -15.09 18.71 18.86
C ASP A 246 -14.98 19.14 17.39
N THR A 247 -15.67 20.22 17.06
CA THR A 247 -15.64 20.90 15.78
C THR A 247 -14.46 21.88 15.76
N GLY A 248 -13.32 21.45 15.22
CA GLY A 248 -12.20 22.33 14.87
C GLY A 248 -12.06 22.46 13.36
N ALA A 249 -12.27 23.67 12.84
CA ALA A 249 -12.14 24.01 11.43
C ALA A 249 -10.72 23.75 10.87
N PRO A 250 -10.57 23.47 9.56
CA PRO A 250 -9.31 23.05 8.97
C PRO A 250 -8.30 24.21 8.91
N SER A 251 -7.11 24.03 9.49
CA SER A 251 -5.98 24.91 9.21
C SER A 251 -5.36 24.52 7.86
N SER A 252 -5.36 25.48 6.95
CA SER A 252 -4.97 25.40 5.54
C SER A 252 -3.45 25.35 5.31
N THR A 253 -2.73 24.56 6.11
CA THR A 253 -1.26 24.56 6.11
C THR A 253 -0.61 23.20 5.80
N GLU A 254 -1.37 22.11 5.75
CA GLU A 254 -0.84 20.76 5.44
C GLU A 254 -0.71 20.44 3.94
N THR A 255 -1.12 21.34 3.04
CA THR A 255 -1.10 21.09 1.59
C THR A 255 0.30 21.26 0.95
N ALA A 256 1.35 21.62 1.70
CA ALA A 256 2.62 22.08 1.13
C ALA A 256 3.87 21.21 1.45
N ALA A 257 3.76 20.07 2.14
CA ALA A 257 4.93 19.31 2.60
C ALA A 257 4.95 17.82 2.20
N LEU A 258 4.48 17.46 1.01
CA LEU A 258 4.61 16.10 0.44
C LEU A 258 5.31 16.18 -0.90
N GLY A 259 6.64 16.33 -0.87
CA GLY A 259 7.45 16.68 -2.04
C GLY A 259 8.65 15.79 -2.32
N GLU A 260 8.70 14.56 -1.80
CA GLU A 260 9.71 13.59 -2.26
C GLU A 260 9.01 12.37 -2.86
N SER A 261 9.01 12.33 -4.20
CA SER A 261 8.59 11.17 -4.97
C SER A 261 9.57 10.03 -4.74
N PHE A 262 9.10 8.92 -4.17
CA PHE A 262 9.89 7.69 -4.08
C PHE A 262 10.04 7.07 -5.47
N THR A 263 11.28 6.93 -5.94
CA THR A 263 11.61 6.27 -7.22
C THR A 263 12.43 5.02 -6.91
N PRO A 264 11.89 3.81 -7.09
CA PRO A 264 12.65 2.57 -6.89
C PRO A 264 13.86 2.54 -7.83
N ASP A 265 15.05 2.32 -7.28
CA ASP A 265 16.29 2.21 -8.05
C ASP A 265 16.84 0.76 -8.08
N ALA A 266 17.87 0.50 -8.89
CA ALA A 266 18.45 -0.83 -9.00
C ALA A 266 19.05 -1.36 -7.68
N ALA A 267 19.46 -0.49 -6.76
CA ALA A 267 19.96 -0.94 -5.46
C ALA A 267 18.81 -1.46 -4.60
N TRP A 268 17.73 -0.69 -4.49
CA TRP A 268 16.54 -1.06 -3.74
C TRP A 268 15.90 -2.35 -4.28
N LEU A 269 15.76 -2.49 -5.60
CA LEU A 269 15.25 -3.72 -6.23
C LEU A 269 16.13 -4.94 -5.92
N ARG A 270 17.45 -4.74 -5.85
CA ARG A 270 18.38 -5.82 -5.49
C ARG A 270 18.21 -6.27 -4.04
N ASP A 271 18.14 -5.32 -3.13
CA ASP A 271 18.04 -5.56 -1.69
C ASP A 271 16.73 -6.27 -1.32
N HIS A 272 15.68 -6.07 -2.12
CA HIS A 272 14.36 -6.66 -1.93
C HIS A 272 14.09 -7.88 -2.83
N GLY A 273 15.10 -8.37 -3.58
CA GLY A 273 14.96 -9.58 -4.37
C GLY A 273 14.02 -9.46 -5.58
N ILE A 274 13.64 -8.25 -5.98
CA ILE A 274 12.69 -8.03 -7.08
C ILE A 274 13.41 -8.19 -8.42
N THR A 275 12.90 -9.08 -9.28
CA THR A 275 13.44 -9.35 -10.62
C THR A 275 12.57 -8.71 -11.70
N ALA A 276 13.12 -8.56 -12.91
CA ALA A 276 12.39 -8.05 -14.06
C ALA A 276 11.18 -8.92 -14.40
N ASP A 277 11.34 -10.25 -14.32
CA ASP A 277 10.26 -11.22 -14.54
C ASP A 277 9.13 -11.06 -13.52
N MET A 278 9.45 -10.77 -12.24
CA MET A 278 8.42 -10.46 -11.24
C MET A 278 7.64 -9.19 -11.59
N VAL A 279 8.31 -8.14 -12.07
CA VAL A 279 7.67 -6.88 -12.47
C VAL A 279 6.87 -7.07 -13.78
N GLU A 280 7.37 -7.86 -14.73
CA GLU A 280 6.69 -8.18 -15.98
C GLU A 280 5.50 -9.12 -15.78
N ARG A 281 5.49 -9.96 -14.73
CA ARG A 281 4.34 -10.80 -14.39
C ARG A 281 3.28 -10.09 -13.56
N LEU A 282 3.50 -8.83 -13.18
CA LEU A 282 2.48 -8.04 -12.51
C LEU A 282 1.21 -7.99 -13.37
N PRO A 283 0.05 -8.44 -12.84
CA PRO A 283 -1.24 -8.24 -13.47
C PRO A 283 -1.44 -6.76 -13.78
N GLN A 284 -2.16 -6.45 -14.88
CA GLN A 284 -2.40 -5.07 -15.31
C GLN A 284 -2.84 -4.16 -14.16
N ARG A 285 -3.75 -4.65 -13.30
CA ARG A 285 -4.21 -3.94 -12.11
C ARG A 285 -3.09 -3.52 -11.14
N GLN A 286 -2.06 -4.34 -10.97
CA GLN A 286 -0.90 -4.01 -10.11
C GLN A 286 0.05 -3.02 -10.80
N ARG A 287 0.16 -3.07 -12.13
CA ARG A 287 0.90 -2.06 -12.90
C ARG A 287 0.21 -0.70 -12.83
N ASP A 288 -1.10 -0.68 -13.00
CA ASP A 288 -1.91 0.54 -12.87
C ASP A 288 -1.73 1.16 -11.46
N MET A 289 -1.69 0.33 -10.40
CA MET A 289 -1.41 0.79 -9.04
C MET A 289 -0.01 1.40 -8.86
N LEU A 290 1.01 0.89 -9.57
CA LEU A 290 2.36 1.46 -9.54
C LEU A 290 2.42 2.81 -10.28
N GLU A 291 1.75 2.92 -11.43
CA GLU A 291 1.66 4.17 -12.19
C GLU A 291 0.90 5.25 -11.41
N GLU A 292 -0.19 4.87 -10.74
CA GLU A 292 -0.95 5.76 -9.83
C GLU A 292 -0.11 6.23 -8.63
N ALA A 293 0.86 5.42 -8.19
CA ALA A 293 1.81 5.78 -7.14
C ALA A 293 2.96 6.68 -7.64
N GLY A 294 2.96 7.04 -8.92
CA GLY A 294 4.02 7.86 -9.54
C GLY A 294 5.26 7.06 -9.95
N ILE A 295 5.18 5.73 -9.94
CA ILE A 295 6.26 4.84 -10.37
C ILE A 295 6.02 4.51 -11.85
N ASP A 296 6.88 5.02 -12.74
CA ASP A 296 6.85 4.63 -14.16
C ASP A 296 7.16 3.13 -14.27
N THR A 297 6.14 2.31 -14.54
CA THR A 297 6.30 0.85 -14.66
C THR A 297 7.28 0.48 -15.76
N ALA A 298 7.33 1.25 -16.85
CA ALA A 298 8.30 1.02 -17.91
C ALA A 298 9.72 1.35 -17.43
N ALA A 299 9.90 2.40 -16.61
CA ALA A 299 11.18 2.67 -15.95
C ALA A 299 11.54 1.59 -14.93
N LEU A 300 10.59 1.14 -14.13
CA LEU A 300 10.77 0.08 -13.14
C LEU A 300 11.20 -1.22 -13.79
N ILE A 301 10.54 -1.62 -14.89
CA ILE A 301 10.92 -2.79 -15.69
C ILE A 301 12.34 -2.60 -16.23
N ARG A 302 12.67 -1.42 -16.79
CA ARG A 302 14.04 -1.14 -17.27
C ARG A 302 15.09 -1.26 -16.15
N GLU A 303 14.76 -0.81 -14.94
CA GLU A 303 15.66 -0.83 -13.78
C GLU A 303 15.79 -2.23 -13.17
N ALA A 304 14.70 -3.00 -13.11
CA ALA A 304 14.70 -4.40 -12.69
C ALA A 304 15.53 -5.27 -13.66
N HIS A 305 15.39 -5.02 -14.97
CA HIS A 305 16.24 -5.66 -15.98
C HIS A 305 17.72 -5.30 -15.82
N ARG A 306 18.02 -4.08 -15.38
CA ARG A 306 19.40 -3.67 -15.07
C ARG A 306 19.93 -4.43 -13.86
N ALA A 307 19.13 -4.53 -12.80
CA ALA A 307 19.46 -5.25 -11.57
C ALA A 307 19.73 -6.75 -11.81
N ASP A 308 18.93 -7.42 -12.65
CA ASP A 308 19.12 -8.84 -12.96
C ASP A 308 20.42 -9.10 -13.73
N LEU A 309 20.76 -8.25 -14.71
CA LEU A 309 22.01 -8.38 -15.47
C LEU A 309 23.27 -8.15 -14.62
N ASP A 310 23.18 -7.30 -13.60
CA ASP A 310 24.26 -7.06 -12.65
C ASP A 310 24.52 -8.26 -11.73
N ARG A 311 23.51 -9.11 -11.49
CA ARG A 311 23.62 -10.32 -10.66
C ARG A 311 24.25 -11.49 -11.39
N LEU A 312 24.19 -11.52 -12.73
CA LEU A 312 24.72 -12.64 -13.50
C LEU A 312 26.26 -12.68 -13.40
N PRO A 313 26.90 -13.85 -13.37
CA PRO A 313 28.36 -13.95 -13.48
C PRO A 313 28.82 -13.37 -14.82
N GLU A 314 29.98 -12.71 -14.85
CA GLU A 314 30.55 -12.22 -16.11
C GLU A 314 30.92 -13.40 -17.01
N PRO A 315 30.55 -13.37 -18.31
CA PRO A 315 30.93 -14.43 -19.23
C PRO A 315 32.45 -14.42 -19.45
N ALA A 316 33.05 -15.60 -19.55
CA ALA A 316 34.46 -15.72 -19.89
C ALA A 316 34.75 -15.03 -21.25
N PRO A 317 35.89 -14.33 -21.39
CA PRO A 317 36.22 -13.61 -22.61
C PRO A 317 36.36 -14.59 -23.79
N ARG A 318 35.51 -14.41 -24.82
CA ARG A 318 35.48 -15.27 -26.01
C ARG A 318 36.39 -14.77 -27.15
N SER A 319 36.96 -13.58 -27.01
CA SER A 319 37.97 -13.07 -27.95
C SER A 319 39.27 -12.72 -27.25
N ARG A 320 40.35 -12.82 -28.02
CA ARG A 320 41.69 -12.31 -27.65
C ARG A 320 41.71 -10.81 -27.33
N TRP A 321 40.66 -10.07 -27.69
CA TRP A 321 40.56 -8.63 -27.47
C TRP A 321 39.96 -8.28 -26.12
N ALA A 322 39.07 -9.13 -25.63
CA ALA A 322 38.47 -9.02 -24.31
C ALA A 322 39.36 -9.58 -23.19
N ALA A 323 40.52 -10.17 -23.53
CA ALA A 323 41.51 -10.67 -22.58
C ALA A 323 42.29 -9.55 -21.86
N ASP A 324 42.30 -8.34 -22.42
CA ASP A 324 42.89 -7.14 -21.80
C ASP A 324 41.79 -6.32 -21.11
N PRO A 325 41.77 -6.24 -19.77
CA PRO A 325 40.74 -5.52 -19.02
C PRO A 325 40.61 -4.04 -19.41
N ALA A 326 41.72 -3.35 -19.67
CA ALA A 326 41.68 -1.91 -20.00
C ALA A 326 41.03 -1.66 -21.37
N ARG A 327 41.28 -2.56 -22.34
CA ARG A 327 40.62 -2.52 -23.66
C ARG A 327 39.15 -2.89 -23.56
N LEU A 328 38.81 -3.83 -22.68
CA LEU A 328 37.42 -4.20 -22.43
C LEU A 328 36.64 -3.03 -21.83
N ASP A 329 37.19 -2.35 -20.82
CA ASP A 329 36.58 -1.18 -20.18
C ASP A 329 36.36 -0.05 -21.18
N THR A 330 37.38 0.23 -22.00
CA THR A 330 37.30 1.23 -23.06
C THR A 330 36.20 0.88 -24.07
N MET A 331 36.06 -0.40 -24.44
CA MET A 331 35.02 -0.84 -25.35
C MET A 331 33.63 -0.78 -24.72
N ALA A 332 33.50 -1.22 -23.47
CA ALA A 332 32.25 -1.16 -22.72
C ALA A 332 31.75 0.29 -22.61
N ALA A 333 32.62 1.23 -22.28
CA ALA A 333 32.28 2.65 -22.22
C ALA A 333 31.80 3.22 -23.56
N ARG A 334 32.28 2.69 -24.70
CA ARG A 334 31.82 3.08 -26.04
C ARG A 334 30.48 2.47 -26.43
N LEU A 335 30.11 1.33 -25.85
CA LEU A 335 28.85 0.62 -26.11
C LEU A 335 27.74 1.03 -25.13
N GLU A 336 28.11 1.46 -23.93
CA GLU A 336 27.21 1.85 -22.84
C GLU A 336 26.13 2.86 -23.26
N PRO A 337 26.41 3.91 -24.07
CA PRO A 337 25.36 4.82 -24.52
C PRO A 337 24.26 4.17 -25.38
N VAL A 338 24.53 3.00 -25.97
CA VAL A 338 23.61 2.31 -26.87
C VAL A 338 22.82 1.24 -26.15
N VAL A 339 23.48 0.41 -25.34
CA VAL A 339 22.88 -0.78 -24.70
C VAL A 339 22.81 -0.72 -23.18
N GLY A 340 23.36 0.32 -22.56
CA GLY A 340 23.49 0.44 -21.11
C GLY A 340 24.68 -0.35 -20.55
N ARG A 341 25.11 0.02 -19.33
CA ARG A 341 26.32 -0.45 -18.67
C ARG A 341 26.40 -1.99 -18.51
N PRO A 342 25.35 -2.69 -18.04
CA PRO A 342 25.45 -4.14 -17.80
C PRO A 342 25.53 -4.95 -19.10
N LEU A 343 24.86 -4.50 -20.17
CA LEU A 343 24.90 -5.18 -21.47
C LEU A 343 26.18 -4.88 -22.24
N ALA A 344 26.71 -3.67 -22.14
CA ALA A 344 27.89 -3.23 -22.89
C ALA A 344 29.10 -4.13 -22.64
N ARG A 345 29.39 -4.42 -21.37
CA ARG A 345 30.52 -5.27 -20.96
C ARG A 345 30.34 -6.72 -21.40
N ARG A 346 29.16 -7.31 -21.16
CA ARG A 346 28.83 -8.69 -21.58
C ARG A 346 28.91 -8.86 -23.08
N LEU A 347 28.43 -7.87 -23.83
CA LEU A 347 28.46 -7.87 -25.29
C LEU A 347 29.90 -7.86 -25.82
N ALA A 348 30.78 -7.05 -25.21
CA ALA A 348 32.19 -7.04 -25.55
C ALA A 348 32.87 -8.38 -25.20
N LEU A 349 32.64 -8.93 -24.00
CA LEU A 349 33.18 -10.23 -23.58
C LEU A 349 32.78 -11.38 -24.50
N SER A 350 31.54 -11.37 -24.99
CA SER A 350 30.96 -12.44 -25.80
C SER A 350 31.23 -12.31 -27.31
N TYR A 351 31.82 -11.21 -27.76
CA TYR A 351 32.08 -10.96 -29.17
C TYR A 351 33.24 -11.82 -29.69
N THR A 352 33.05 -12.46 -30.85
CA THR A 352 34.02 -13.35 -31.51
C THR A 352 34.43 -12.90 -32.91
N GLY A 353 33.98 -11.72 -33.34
CA GLY A 353 34.22 -11.25 -34.70
C GLY A 353 35.62 -10.67 -34.95
N ARG A 354 35.86 -10.27 -36.21
CA ARG A 354 37.20 -9.87 -36.69
C ARG A 354 37.55 -8.40 -36.50
N SER A 355 36.63 -7.54 -36.04
CA SER A 355 36.80 -6.07 -35.94
C SER A 355 36.38 -5.52 -34.56
N TRP A 356 37.28 -4.88 -33.81
CA TRP A 356 37.01 -4.39 -32.43
C TRP A 356 36.46 -2.97 -32.51
N GLN A 357 35.55 -2.76 -33.44
CA GLN A 357 34.85 -1.49 -33.59
C GLN A 357 33.47 -1.64 -32.94
N PRO A 358 32.97 -0.63 -32.22
CA PRO A 358 31.69 -0.73 -31.53
C PRO A 358 30.53 -1.07 -32.48
N ASP A 359 30.53 -0.54 -33.71
CA ASP A 359 29.52 -0.85 -34.72
C ASP A 359 29.59 -2.32 -35.17
N SER A 360 30.79 -2.88 -35.26
CA SER A 360 31.02 -4.30 -35.58
C SER A 360 30.52 -5.24 -34.48
N ILE A 361 30.62 -4.84 -33.21
CA ILE A 361 30.10 -5.60 -32.07
C ILE A 361 28.57 -5.57 -32.07
N LEU A 362 27.98 -4.38 -32.19
CA LEU A 362 26.51 -4.20 -32.21
C LEU A 362 25.87 -4.93 -33.40
N THR A 363 26.49 -4.85 -34.58
CA THR A 363 25.99 -5.52 -35.80
C THR A 363 26.12 -7.02 -35.73
N SER A 364 27.20 -7.56 -35.16
CA SER A 364 27.33 -9.01 -34.93
C SER A 364 26.29 -9.56 -33.96
N ALA A 365 25.72 -8.70 -33.11
CA ALA A 365 24.63 -9.04 -32.23
C ALA A 365 23.24 -8.87 -32.89
N GLY A 366 23.17 -8.37 -34.12
CA GLY A 366 21.94 -8.24 -34.89
C GLY A 366 21.37 -6.81 -35.00
N LEU A 367 22.10 -5.77 -34.57
CA LEU A 367 21.66 -4.38 -34.78
C LEU A 367 21.98 -3.92 -36.22
N PRO A 368 21.04 -3.29 -36.95
CA PRO A 368 21.33 -2.79 -38.30
C PRO A 368 22.51 -1.81 -38.33
N VAL A 369 23.45 -1.99 -39.27
CA VAL A 369 24.73 -1.22 -39.28
C VAL A 369 24.56 0.29 -39.32
N ARG A 370 23.58 0.79 -40.07
CA ARG A 370 23.30 2.23 -40.15
C ARG A 370 22.73 2.76 -38.83
N LEU A 371 21.90 1.96 -38.17
CA LEU A 371 21.33 2.30 -36.86
C LEU A 371 22.43 2.29 -35.79
N ALA A 372 23.25 1.24 -35.73
CA ALA A 372 24.38 1.13 -34.81
C ALA A 372 25.31 2.34 -34.88
N ARG A 373 25.69 2.76 -36.10
CA ARG A 373 26.52 3.95 -36.32
C ARG A 373 25.86 5.24 -35.88
N THR A 374 24.55 5.36 -36.10
CA THR A 374 23.79 6.56 -35.74
C THR A 374 23.66 6.68 -34.22
N LEU A 375 23.39 5.57 -33.53
CA LEU A 375 23.30 5.52 -32.06
C LEU A 375 24.67 5.78 -31.39
N LEU A 376 25.75 5.25 -31.96
CA LEU A 376 27.11 5.58 -31.50
C LEU A 376 27.47 7.05 -31.76
N ALA A 377 26.91 7.64 -32.82
CA ALA A 377 27.12 9.03 -33.18
C ALA A 377 26.34 10.02 -32.30
N THR A 378 25.16 9.62 -31.78
CA THR A 378 24.36 10.42 -30.84
C THR A 378 24.97 10.45 -29.44
N GLY A 379 25.57 9.34 -28.99
CA GLY A 379 26.39 9.28 -27.77
C GLY A 379 25.63 9.26 -26.45
N THR A 380 24.29 9.16 -26.47
CA THR A 380 23.40 9.01 -25.31
C THR A 380 22.20 8.13 -25.65
N ALA A 381 21.50 7.63 -24.63
CA ALA A 381 20.20 6.97 -24.79
C ALA A 381 19.19 7.91 -25.47
N LEU A 382 18.31 7.36 -26.32
CA LEU A 382 17.31 8.13 -27.05
C LEU A 382 16.13 8.47 -26.14
N GLU A 383 16.09 9.72 -25.64
CA GLU A 383 14.96 10.29 -24.90
C GLU A 383 13.99 11.05 -25.83
N ASP A 384 12.75 11.25 -25.38
CA ASP A 384 11.65 11.83 -26.17
C ASP A 384 11.90 13.26 -26.68
N THR A 385 12.87 13.96 -26.11
CA THR A 385 13.20 15.36 -26.40
C THR A 385 14.35 15.55 -27.41
N ASP A 386 15.01 14.48 -27.86
CA ASP A 386 16.33 14.56 -28.51
C ASP A 386 16.35 14.57 -30.06
N VAL A 387 15.24 14.91 -30.71
CA VAL A 387 15.11 14.88 -32.18
C VAL A 387 16.20 15.70 -32.90
N ALA A 388 16.57 16.87 -32.36
CA ALA A 388 17.61 17.71 -32.95
C ALA A 388 19.00 17.04 -32.95
N ARG A 389 19.33 16.30 -31.89
CA ARG A 389 20.59 15.56 -31.77
C ARG A 389 20.61 14.35 -32.70
N TRP A 390 19.48 13.65 -32.78
CA TRP A 390 19.27 12.56 -33.74
C TRP A 390 19.48 13.04 -35.18
N ASP A 391 18.90 14.18 -35.53
CA ASP A 391 19.01 14.78 -36.87
C ASP A 391 20.43 15.25 -37.17
N ALA A 392 21.13 15.82 -36.19
CA ALA A 392 22.54 16.19 -36.34
C ALA A 392 23.42 14.95 -36.61
N ALA A 393 23.21 13.85 -35.88
CA ALA A 393 23.93 12.60 -36.09
C ALA A 393 23.63 11.98 -37.47
N CYS A 394 22.35 11.92 -37.85
CA CYS A 394 21.91 11.44 -39.17
C CYS A 394 22.52 12.30 -40.29
N THR A 395 22.47 13.62 -40.16
CA THR A 395 23.03 14.57 -41.13
C THR A 395 24.53 14.36 -41.28
N ARG A 396 25.28 14.34 -40.17
CA ARG A 396 26.73 14.10 -40.18
C ARG A 396 27.12 12.79 -40.88
N LEU A 397 26.34 11.73 -40.72
CA LEU A 397 26.62 10.42 -41.32
C LEU A 397 26.10 10.27 -42.76
N ASN A 398 25.07 11.02 -43.14
CA ASN A 398 24.45 10.98 -44.46
C ASN A 398 25.10 11.95 -45.46
N THR A 399 25.83 12.98 -45.00
CA THR A 399 26.62 13.89 -45.85
C THR A 399 27.93 13.28 -46.38
N LEU A 400 28.31 12.09 -45.88
CA LEU A 400 29.46 11.34 -46.39
C LEU A 400 29.20 10.82 -47.82
N ARG A 401 30.27 10.57 -48.59
CA ARG A 401 30.21 10.04 -49.98
C ARG A 401 29.29 8.83 -50.15
N ARG A 402 29.12 8.00 -49.12
CA ARG A 402 28.11 6.94 -49.05
C ARG A 402 27.29 7.18 -47.78
N PRO A 403 25.96 7.34 -47.86
CA PRO A 403 25.14 7.58 -46.68
C PRO A 403 25.26 6.44 -45.66
N ARG A 404 25.62 6.77 -44.41
CA ARG A 404 25.83 5.77 -43.34
C ARG A 404 24.87 5.92 -42.17
N GLY A 405 24.14 7.04 -42.08
CA GLY A 405 23.20 7.33 -40.99
C GLY A 405 21.85 6.66 -41.19
N TRP A 406 21.03 6.61 -40.15
CA TRP A 406 19.64 6.17 -40.23
C TRP A 406 18.76 7.24 -40.90
N ARG A 407 17.44 7.08 -40.79
CA ARG A 407 16.43 8.06 -41.23
C ARG A 407 16.38 9.23 -40.24
N PRO A 408 16.53 10.49 -40.69
CA PRO A 408 16.31 11.65 -39.85
C PRO A 408 14.81 11.84 -39.55
N GLY A 409 14.51 12.77 -38.66
CA GLY A 409 13.19 13.17 -38.19
C GLY A 409 12.66 12.31 -37.05
N ARG A 410 11.60 12.81 -36.40
CA ARG A 410 10.89 12.14 -35.31
C ARG A 410 10.52 10.69 -35.64
N HIS A 411 9.96 10.43 -36.82
CA HIS A 411 9.58 9.08 -37.24
C HIS A 411 10.79 8.13 -37.36
N GLY A 412 11.93 8.62 -37.85
CA GLY A 412 13.17 7.84 -37.92
C GLY A 412 13.74 7.52 -36.54
N MET A 413 13.60 8.44 -35.59
CA MET A 413 13.98 8.26 -34.18
C MET A 413 13.06 7.26 -33.46
N GLU A 414 11.75 7.34 -33.67
CA GLU A 414 10.77 6.40 -33.10
C GLU A 414 10.98 4.97 -33.63
N ASP A 415 11.26 4.82 -34.93
CA ASP A 415 11.61 3.53 -35.52
C ASP A 415 12.93 2.97 -34.96
N ALA A 416 13.93 3.84 -34.79
CA ALA A 416 15.20 3.49 -34.15
C ALA A 416 15.01 3.01 -32.70
N ARG A 417 14.16 3.68 -31.90
CA ARG A 417 13.81 3.26 -30.53
C ARG A 417 13.17 1.89 -30.52
N ARG A 418 12.13 1.67 -31.34
CA ARG A 418 11.45 0.37 -31.43
C ARG A 418 12.42 -0.78 -31.75
N ILE A 419 13.35 -0.55 -32.68
CA ILE A 419 14.37 -1.55 -33.05
C ILE A 419 15.37 -1.76 -31.91
N LEU A 420 15.79 -0.69 -31.24
CA LEU A 420 16.73 -0.74 -30.12
C LEU A 420 16.14 -1.45 -28.91
N ASP A 421 14.87 -1.20 -28.58
CA ASP A 421 14.14 -1.86 -27.49
C ASP A 421 14.05 -3.36 -27.75
N GLY A 422 13.63 -3.76 -28.95
CA GLY A 422 13.60 -5.17 -29.33
C GLY A 422 14.99 -5.82 -29.35
N PHE A 423 16.03 -5.08 -29.73
CA PHE A 423 17.41 -5.56 -29.73
C PHE A 423 17.96 -5.78 -28.31
N THR A 424 17.76 -4.79 -27.42
CA THR A 424 18.22 -4.87 -26.03
C THR A 424 17.50 -5.97 -25.26
N HIS A 425 16.19 -6.12 -25.48
CA HIS A 425 15.42 -7.25 -24.93
C HIS A 425 15.98 -8.61 -25.38
N ARG A 426 16.23 -8.81 -26.69
CA ARG A 426 16.83 -10.08 -27.18
C ARG A 426 18.21 -10.36 -26.59
N LEU A 427 19.04 -9.33 -26.40
CA LEU A 427 20.34 -9.49 -25.75
C LEU A 427 20.21 -9.96 -24.30
N ARG A 428 19.22 -9.42 -23.57
CA ARG A 428 18.94 -9.80 -22.18
C ARG A 428 18.54 -11.26 -22.08
N VAL A 429 17.50 -11.66 -22.81
CA VAL A 429 17.00 -13.05 -22.85
C VAL A 429 18.15 -14.01 -23.17
N ARG A 430 18.98 -13.67 -24.17
CA ARG A 430 20.16 -14.49 -24.50
C ARG A 430 21.14 -14.64 -23.33
N PHE A 431 21.49 -13.54 -22.65
CA PHE A 431 22.46 -13.60 -21.56
C PHE A 431 21.92 -14.24 -20.28
N LEU A 432 20.62 -14.14 -20.02
CA LEU A 432 19.93 -14.86 -18.94
C LEU A 432 19.94 -16.37 -19.21
N ALA A 433 19.58 -16.77 -20.44
CA ALA A 433 19.62 -18.16 -20.86
C ALA A 433 21.05 -18.75 -20.83
N ASP A 434 22.06 -18.01 -21.30
CA ASP A 434 23.47 -18.43 -21.26
C ASP A 434 23.99 -18.64 -19.83
N ALA A 435 23.37 -18.01 -18.82
CA ALA A 435 23.75 -18.13 -17.41
C ALA A 435 23.05 -19.29 -16.67
N GLY A 436 22.22 -20.08 -17.35
CA GLY A 436 21.51 -21.22 -16.74
C GLY A 436 20.35 -20.81 -15.84
N VAL A 437 19.84 -19.57 -15.97
CA VAL A 437 18.59 -19.16 -15.36
C VAL A 437 17.48 -19.63 -16.31
N GLU A 438 16.89 -20.80 -16.04
CA GLU A 438 15.70 -21.24 -16.78
C GLU A 438 14.56 -20.24 -16.53
N GLU A 439 14.17 -19.50 -17.57
CA GLU A 439 12.90 -18.79 -17.57
C GLU A 439 11.79 -19.84 -17.38
N GLY A 440 10.94 -19.66 -16.38
CA GLY A 440 9.69 -20.40 -16.22
C GLY A 440 8.72 -20.08 -17.37
N MET A 441 9.04 -20.55 -18.57
CA MET A 441 8.19 -20.52 -19.75
C MET A 441 7.36 -21.80 -19.78
N ASP A 442 6.27 -21.83 -19.02
CA ASP A 442 5.14 -22.71 -19.36
C ASP A 442 4.50 -22.17 -20.64
N ALA A 443 4.94 -22.68 -21.79
CA ALA A 443 4.24 -22.51 -23.04
C ALA A 443 2.91 -23.27 -22.98
N PRO A 444 1.78 -22.70 -23.41
CA PRO A 444 0.54 -23.46 -23.51
C PRO A 444 0.71 -24.56 -24.56
N ALA A 445 0.45 -25.80 -24.15
CA ALA A 445 0.48 -26.97 -25.01
C ALA A 445 -0.43 -26.76 -26.24
N PRO A 446 0.03 -27.12 -27.46
CA PRO A 446 -0.83 -27.09 -28.63
C PRO A 446 -1.93 -28.13 -28.45
N MET A 447 -3.19 -27.70 -28.53
CA MET A 447 -4.33 -28.59 -28.67
C MET A 447 -4.16 -29.42 -29.95
N VAL A 448 -3.73 -30.67 -29.78
CA VAL A 448 -3.81 -31.70 -30.80
C VAL A 448 -5.29 -32.04 -30.97
N GLY A 449 -5.85 -31.59 -32.09
CA GLY A 449 -7.09 -32.16 -32.60
C GLY A 449 -6.83 -33.60 -33.05
N CYS A 450 -7.51 -34.55 -32.41
CA CYS A 450 -7.87 -35.82 -33.02
C CYS A 450 -9.38 -35.97 -32.86
N GLY A 451 -10.06 -35.95 -34.00
CA GLY A 451 -11.45 -36.39 -34.07
C GLY A 451 -11.57 -37.90 -33.90
N ALA A 452 -12.73 -38.30 -33.42
CA ALA A 452 -13.44 -39.49 -33.83
C ALA A 452 -14.91 -39.09 -34.01
#